data_AF-A0A2V6N2B4-F1
#
_entry.id   AF-A0A2V6N2B4-F1
#
_cell.length_a   1.000
_cell.length_b   1.000
_cell.length_c   1.000
_cell.angle_alpha   90.00
_cell.angle_beta   90.00
_cell.angle_gamma   90.00
#
_symmetry.space_group_name_H-M   'P 1'
#
loop_
_entity.id
_entity.type
_entity.pdbx_description
1 polymer ?
#
loop_
_entity_poly.entity_id
_entity_poly.type
_entity_poly.pdbx_seq_one_letter_code
_entity_poly.pdbx_strand_id
1 'polypeptide(L)'
;IYLSQWYKHRILKLDRKGNILRAIDAGAEISGHTFVDGMIYVLRGTEQNGESWTIAQLDLSEERPEIKDLAKVPFACRSLTFDGEHFWSNHRATNEIVSFAAPNSL
;
A
#
# COMPACT_ATOMS: atom_id res chain seq x y z
N ILE A 1 -9.79 -11.53 3.45
CA ILE A 1 -8.33 -11.26 3.49
C ILE A 1 -7.97 -10.48 2.23
N TYR A 2 -6.97 -9.58 2.29
CA TYR A 2 -6.42 -8.94 1.10
C TYR A 2 -4.96 -9.34 0.94
N LEU A 3 -4.55 -9.64 -0.30
CA LEU A 3 -3.20 -10.06 -0.65
C LEU A 3 -2.70 -9.16 -1.78
N SER A 4 -1.75 -8.28 -1.48
CA SER A 4 -1.01 -7.54 -2.50
C SER A 4 0.02 -8.44 -3.16
N GLN A 5 0.15 -8.33 -4.48
CA GLN A 5 1.10 -9.09 -5.28
C GLN A 5 2.06 -8.13 -5.98
N TRP A 6 3.33 -8.17 -5.58
CA TRP A 6 4.38 -7.37 -6.18
C TRP A 6 4.47 -7.63 -7.70
N TYR A 7 4.84 -8.83 -8.15
CA TYR A 7 5.09 -9.10 -9.58
C TYR A 7 3.85 -9.06 -10.48
N LYS A 8 2.65 -9.10 -9.90
CA LYS A 8 1.39 -9.05 -10.66
C LYS A 8 0.71 -7.68 -10.56
N HIS A 9 1.33 -6.73 -9.86
CA HIS A 9 0.87 -5.35 -9.71
C HIS A 9 -0.60 -5.26 -9.31
N ARG A 10 -1.08 -6.12 -8.40
CA ARG A 10 -2.51 -6.21 -8.08
C ARG A 10 -2.76 -6.62 -6.65
N ILE A 11 -3.98 -6.35 -6.17
CA ILE A 11 -4.47 -6.73 -4.85
C ILE A 11 -5.63 -7.70 -5.03
N LEU A 12 -5.58 -8.84 -4.35
CA LEU A 12 -6.62 -9.85 -4.37
C LEU A 12 -7.43 -9.79 -3.07
N LYS A 13 -8.77 -9.73 -3.19
CA LYS A 13 -9.67 -10.04 -2.07
C LYS A 13 -9.90 -11.54 -2.06
N LEU A 14 -9.63 -12.18 -0.93
CA LEU A 14 -9.79 -13.61 -0.72
C LEU A 14 -10.88 -13.89 0.32
N ASP A 15 -11.64 -14.97 0.11
CA ASP A 15 -12.50 -15.56 1.14
C ASP A 15 -11.66 -16.33 2.18
N ARG A 16 -12.34 -16.93 3.18
CA ARG A 16 -11.67 -17.69 4.25
C ARG A 16 -11.03 -18.99 3.78
N LYS A 17 -11.39 -19.50 2.60
CA LYS A 17 -10.82 -20.71 1.99
C LYS A 17 -9.67 -20.38 1.01
N GLY A 18 -9.39 -19.09 0.80
CA GLY A 18 -8.38 -18.64 -0.15
C GLY A 18 -8.89 -18.46 -1.59
N ASN A 19 -10.20 -18.59 -1.83
CA ASN A 19 -10.75 -18.32 -3.17
C ASN A 19 -10.67 -16.82 -3.48
N ILE A 20 -10.31 -16.50 -4.72
CA ILE A 20 -10.28 -15.12 -5.20
C ILE A 20 -11.72 -14.62 -5.40
N LEU A 21 -12.10 -13.62 -4.63
CA LEU A 21 -13.38 -12.92 -4.76
C LEU A 21 -13.30 -11.71 -5.68
N ARG A 22 -12.13 -11.07 -5.73
CA ARG A 22 -11.91 -9.84 -6.50
C ARG A 22 -10.42 -9.64 -6.78
N ALA A 23 -10.10 -9.06 -7.92
CA ALA A 23 -8.77 -8.56 -8.26
C ALA A 23 -8.86 -7.07 -8.55
N ILE A 24 -7.97 -6.29 -7.94
CA ILE A 24 -7.85 -4.84 -8.14
C ILE A 24 -6.47 -4.60 -8.73
N ASP A 25 -6.44 -4.02 -9.94
CA ASP A 25 -5.18 -3.64 -10.56
C ASP A 25 -4.58 -2.45 -9.79
N ALA A 26 -3.33 -2.58 -9.38
CA ALA A 26 -2.57 -1.48 -8.82
C ALA A 26 -1.76 -0.80 -9.92
N GLY A 27 -1.34 -1.46 -11.00
CA GLY A 27 -0.57 -0.82 -12.08
C GLY A 27 0.87 -0.42 -11.71
N ALA A 28 1.38 -0.84 -10.56
CA ALA A 28 2.80 -0.77 -10.19
C ALA A 28 3.15 -1.84 -9.15
N GLU A 29 4.44 -1.97 -8.82
CA GLU A 29 4.89 -2.83 -7.74
C GLU A 29 4.25 -2.41 -6.41
N ILE A 30 4.07 -3.37 -5.51
CA ILE A 30 3.46 -3.13 -4.20
C ILE A 30 4.40 -3.70 -3.14
N SER A 31 4.87 -2.83 -2.25
CA SER A 31 5.78 -3.22 -1.18
C SER A 31 5.09 -3.36 0.18
N GLY A 32 3.87 -2.86 0.36
CA GLY A 32 3.09 -3.04 1.59
C GLY A 32 1.70 -2.42 1.49
N HIS A 33 0.78 -2.84 2.36
CA HIS A 33 -0.54 -2.23 2.47
C HIS A 33 -1.10 -2.33 3.89
N THR A 34 -1.99 -1.40 4.25
CA THR A 34 -2.75 -1.40 5.50
C THR A 34 -4.16 -0.86 5.29
N PHE A 35 -5.04 -1.04 6.27
CA PHE A 35 -6.40 -0.51 6.27
C PHE A 35 -6.52 0.68 7.22
N VAL A 36 -7.21 1.73 6.77
CA VAL A 36 -7.58 2.89 7.59
C VAL A 36 -8.99 3.31 7.16
N ASP A 37 -9.93 3.39 8.09
CA ASP A 37 -11.31 3.85 7.88
C ASP A 37 -12.03 3.24 6.66
N GLY A 38 -11.88 1.93 6.45
CA GLY A 38 -12.51 1.21 5.34
C GLY A 38 -11.79 1.36 3.99
N MET A 39 -10.78 2.21 3.92
CA MET A 39 -9.90 2.37 2.78
C MET A 39 -8.68 1.44 2.89
N ILE A 40 -8.05 1.15 1.76
CA ILE A 40 -6.73 0.52 1.74
C ILE A 40 -5.68 1.55 1.33
N TYR A 41 -4.60 1.60 2.10
CA TYR A 41 -3.42 2.38 1.79
C TYR A 41 -2.32 1.43 1.33
N VAL A 42 -1.62 1.81 0.26
CA VAL A 42 -0.69 0.94 -0.44
C VAL A 42 0.60 1.70 -0.72
N LEU A 43 1.73 1.10 -0.37
CA LEU A 43 3.03 1.54 -0.86
C LEU A 43 3.25 0.94 -2.25
N ARG A 44 3.29 1.80 -3.25
CA ARG A 44 3.39 1.41 -4.66
C ARG A 44 4.47 2.16 -5.42
N GLY A 45 5.03 1.55 -6.45
CA GLY A 45 6.07 2.19 -7.25
C GLY A 45 6.99 1.20 -7.93
N THR A 46 8.30 1.48 -7.88
CA THR A 46 9.34 0.68 -8.52
C THR A 46 10.54 0.53 -7.60
N GLU A 47 11.10 -0.67 -7.47
CA GLU A 47 12.35 -0.95 -6.77
C GLU A 47 13.57 -0.81 -7.68
N GLN A 48 13.49 -1.35 -8.90
CA GLN A 48 14.62 -1.38 -9.84
C GLN A 48 14.68 -0.10 -10.70
N ASN A 49 15.89 0.25 -11.15
CA ASN A 49 16.14 1.38 -12.06
C ASN A 49 15.72 2.76 -11.50
N GLY A 50 16.04 3.01 -10.23
CA GLY A 50 15.72 4.25 -9.53
C GLY A 50 14.52 4.07 -8.62
N GLU A 51 14.77 3.48 -7.44
CA GLU A 51 13.77 3.15 -6.44
C GLU A 51 12.89 4.37 -6.12
N SER A 52 11.58 4.25 -6.33
CA SER A 52 10.61 5.33 -6.15
C SER A 52 9.31 4.74 -5.62
N TRP A 53 8.90 5.20 -4.44
CA TRP A 53 7.69 4.74 -3.78
C TRP A 53 6.73 5.90 -3.50
N THR A 54 5.45 5.60 -3.58
CA THR A 54 4.34 6.50 -3.29
C THR A 54 3.38 5.78 -2.35
N ILE A 55 2.90 6.48 -1.32
CA ILE A 55 1.73 6.03 -0.58
C ILE A 55 0.48 6.46 -1.35
N ALA A 56 -0.39 5.49 -1.66
CA ALA A 56 -1.63 5.71 -2.38
C ALA A 56 -2.82 5.15 -1.61
N GLN A 57 -3.99 5.71 -1.85
CA GLN A 57 -5.26 5.31 -1.24
C GLN A 57 -6.22 4.76 -2.29
N LEU A 58 -6.98 3.73 -1.93
CA LEU A 58 -8.05 3.16 -2.74
C LEU A 58 -9.30 2.95 -1.88
N ASP A 59 -10.47 3.29 -2.42
CA ASP A 59 -11.77 3.03 -1.79
C ASP A 59 -12.31 1.65 -2.19
N LEU A 60 -12.34 0.72 -1.23
CA LEU A 60 -12.76 -0.65 -1.50
C LEU A 60 -14.26 -0.85 -1.67
N SER A 61 -15.07 0.17 -1.35
CA SER A 61 -16.52 0.16 -1.61
C SER A 61 -16.84 0.27 -3.11
N GLU A 62 -15.98 0.93 -3.87
CA GLU A 62 -16.08 1.02 -5.32
C GLU A 62 -15.77 -0.35 -5.96
N GLU A 63 -16.47 -0.71 -7.04
CA GLU A 63 -16.18 -1.95 -7.79
C GLU A 63 -14.83 -1.87 -8.53
N ARG A 64 -14.44 -0.66 -8.95
CA ARG A 64 -13.18 -0.36 -9.65
C ARG A 64 -12.55 0.90 -9.04
N PRO A 65 -11.85 0.77 -7.90
CA PRO A 65 -11.28 1.90 -7.20
C PRO A 65 -10.29 2.65 -8.06
N GLU A 66 -10.40 3.97 -8.03
CA GLU A 66 -9.31 4.84 -8.44
C GLU A 66 -8.13 4.72 -7.46
N ILE A 67 -6.91 4.79 -7.99
CA ILE A 67 -5.68 4.87 -7.19
C ILE A 67 -5.32 6.34 -7.02
N LYS A 68 -5.41 6.82 -5.78
CA LYS A 68 -5.07 8.20 -5.45
C LYS A 68 -3.69 8.24 -4.80
N ASP A 69 -2.68 8.64 -5.58
CA ASP A 69 -1.32 8.87 -5.08
C ASP A 69 -1.32 10.09 -4.14
N LEU A 70 -0.92 9.90 -2.88
CA LEU A 70 -1.00 10.94 -1.85
C LEU A 70 0.34 11.66 -1.64
N ALA A 71 1.43 10.90 -1.52
CA ALA A 71 2.77 11.47 -1.34
C ALA A 71 3.87 10.47 -1.72
N LYS A 72 5.02 11.00 -2.15
CA LYS A 72 6.23 10.20 -2.31
C LYS A 72 6.82 9.82 -0.96
N VAL A 73 7.28 8.58 -0.85
CA VAL A 73 8.04 8.09 0.30
C VAL A 73 9.52 8.25 -0.01
N PRO A 74 10.28 9.06 0.75
CA PRO A 74 11.66 9.42 0.41
C PRO A 74 12.69 8.33 0.77
N PHE A 75 12.24 7.09 0.98
CA PHE A 75 13.07 5.98 1.42
C PHE A 75 12.57 4.61 0.91
N ALA A 76 13.46 3.64 0.92
CA ALA A 76 13.19 2.26 0.51
C ALA A 76 12.29 1.53 1.52
N CYS A 77 10.98 1.47 1.26
CA CYS A 77 9.97 0.89 2.15
C CYS A 77 9.51 -0.51 1.71
N ARG A 78 9.22 -1.43 2.66
CA ARG A 78 8.86 -2.84 2.37
C ARG A 78 7.67 -3.39 3.19
N SER A 79 7.02 -2.55 3.97
CA SER A 79 5.80 -2.89 4.70
C SER A 79 5.09 -1.60 5.10
N LEU A 80 3.79 -1.69 5.36
CA LEU A 80 2.99 -0.58 5.85
C LEU A 80 2.04 -1.10 6.92
N THR A 81 1.95 -0.39 8.04
CA THR A 81 0.90 -0.58 9.05
C THR A 81 0.41 0.78 9.53
N PHE A 82 -0.73 0.78 10.23
CA PHE A 82 -1.32 1.97 10.86
C PHE A 82 -1.69 1.61 12.30
N ASP A 83 -1.37 2.49 13.25
CA ASP A 83 -1.59 2.24 14.68
C ASP A 83 -2.84 2.92 15.26
N GLY A 84 -3.56 3.70 14.43
CA GLY A 84 -4.70 4.53 14.86
C GLY A 84 -4.42 6.03 14.74
N GLU A 85 -3.15 6.43 14.62
CA GLU A 85 -2.73 7.83 14.51
C GLU A 85 -1.69 8.03 13.40
N HIS A 86 -0.71 7.12 13.31
CA HIS A 86 0.42 7.19 12.41
C HIS A 86 0.54 5.95 11.51
N PHE A 87 1.07 6.16 10.31
CA PHE A 87 1.60 5.10 9.48
C PHE A 87 3.00 4.72 9.93
N TRP A 88 3.31 3.43 9.85
CA TRP A 88 4.63 2.91 10.14
C TRP A 88 5.13 2.09 8.96
N SER A 89 6.38 2.31 8.60
CA SER A 89 7.08 1.54 7.58
C SER A 89 8.53 1.28 7.99
N ASN A 90 9.15 0.29 7.38
CA ASN A 90 10.56 0.01 7.57
C ASN A 90 11.39 0.76 6.51
N HIS A 91 12.43 1.47 6.93
CA HIS A 91 13.46 1.96 6.03
C HIS A 91 14.51 0.87 5.84
N ARG A 92 14.38 0.10 4.76
CA ARG A 92 15.22 -1.09 4.51
C ARG A 92 16.71 -0.78 4.50
N ALA A 93 17.11 0.35 3.90
CA ALA A 93 18.51 0.68 3.69
C ALA A 93 19.24 1.03 5.00
N THR A 94 18.54 1.57 6.00
CA THR A 94 19.13 2.01 7.28
C THR A 94 18.77 1.11 8.46
N ASN A 95 17.95 0.08 8.26
CA ASN A 95 17.45 -0.80 9.32
C ASN A 95 16.68 -0.05 10.42
N GLU A 96 15.85 0.91 10.02
CA GLU A 96 15.04 1.74 10.92
C GLU A 96 13.54 1.50 10.71
N ILE A 97 12.76 1.84 11.72
CA ILE A 97 11.30 1.94 11.62
C ILE A 97 10.95 3.43 11.62
N VAL A 98 10.19 3.85 10.62
CA VAL A 98 9.79 5.25 10.43
C VAL A 98 8.29 5.35 10.65
N SER A 99 7.90 6.29 11.51
CA SER A 99 6.51 6.71 11.71
C SER A 99 6.26 8.01 10.94
N PHE A 100 5.09 8.16 10.33
CA PHE A 100 4.68 9.37 9.63
C PHE A 100 3.16 9.53 9.61
N ALA A 101 2.68 10.77 9.58
CA ALA A 101 1.26 11.06 9.43
C ALA A 101 0.79 10.87 7.97
N ALA A 102 -0.53 10.67 7.79
CA ALA A 102 -1.14 10.67 6.47
C ALA A 102 -0.90 12.04 5.79
N PRO A 103 -0.55 12.08 4.49
CA PRO A 103 -0.61 13.32 3.74
C PRO A 103 -2.08 13.78 3.69
N ASN A 104 -2.37 14.95 4.25
CA ASN A 104 -3.71 15.57 4.35
C ASN A 104 -4.69 14.96 5.37
N SER A 105 -4.23 14.59 6.57
CA SER A 105 -5.13 14.58 7.74
C SER A 105 -5.49 16.02 8.12
N LEU A 106 -6.55 16.55 7.50
CA LEU A 106 -7.33 17.68 8.01
C LEU A 106 -8.63 17.14 8.62
#